data_AF-A0A8X6SPS0-F1
#
_entry.id   AF-A0A8X6SPS0-F1
#
_cell.length_a   1.000
_cell.length_b   1.000
_cell.length_c   1.000
_cell.angle_alpha   90.00
_cell.angle_beta   90.00
_cell.angle_gamma   90.00
#
_symmetry.space_group_name_H-M   'P 1'
#
loop_
_entity.id
_entity.type
_entity.pdbx_description
1 polymer ?
#
loop_
_entity_poly.entity_id
_entity_poly.type
_entity_poly.pdbx_seq_one_letter_code
_entity_poly.pdbx_strand_id
1 'polypeptide(L)'
;MSNEKQKGLLLRVISPLLSSDQTPFQIFFTASAGCGKTFVITFLMEIYNHYTDNEGYCHACITGASAGKAAAAISGTPVHTAYKISLSRLLRLQSEAAQQYRTLFKYKKVIIID
;
A
#
# COMPACT_ATOMS: atom_id res chain seq x y z
N MET A 1 -8.45 10.19 17.44
CA MET A 1 -8.75 9.06 18.35
C MET A 1 -9.09 7.86 17.49
N SER A 2 -8.33 6.76 17.58
CA SER A 2 -8.65 5.53 16.83
C SER A 2 -9.61 4.68 17.64
N ASN A 3 -10.67 4.14 17.02
CA ASN A 3 -11.62 3.27 17.72
C ASN A 3 -11.02 1.86 17.92
N GLU A 4 -11.58 1.06 18.83
CA GLU A 4 -11.05 -0.28 19.17
C GLU A 4 -10.94 -1.22 17.96
N LYS A 5 -11.83 -1.09 16.96
CA LYS A 5 -11.76 -1.90 15.73
C LYS A 5 -10.58 -1.51 14.85
N GLN A 6 -10.34 -0.20 14.69
CA GLN A 6 -9.18 0.32 13.97
C GLN A 6 -7.88 -0.07 14.67
N LYS A 7 -7.82 0.05 16.00
CA LYS A 7 -6.68 -0.38 16.81
C LYS A 7 -6.40 -1.88 16.64
N GLY A 8 -7.43 -2.73 16.68
CA GLY A 8 -7.29 -4.16 16.45
C GLY A 8 -6.70 -4.48 15.07
N LEU A 9 -7.15 -3.77 14.03
CA LEU A 9 -6.59 -3.89 12.68
C LEU A 9 -5.11 -3.50 12.63
N LEU A 10 -4.75 -2.37 13.23
CA LEU A 10 -3.36 -1.89 13.26
C LEU A 10 -2.45 -2.88 14.00
N LEU A 11 -2.89 -3.42 15.14
CA LEU A 11 -2.12 -4.43 15.89
C LEU A 11 -1.96 -5.73 15.09
N ARG A 12 -2.99 -6.14 14.36
CA ARG A 12 -2.90 -7.31 13.46
C ARG A 12 -1.85 -7.10 12.37
N VAL A 13 -1.68 -5.89 11.87
CA VAL A 13 -0.67 -5.54 10.86
C VAL A 13 0.73 -5.44 11.47
N ILE A 14 0.86 -4.88 12.66
CA ILE A 14 2.14 -4.73 13.36
C ILE A 14 2.71 -6.09 13.79
N SER A 15 1.85 -7.03 14.22
CA SER A 15 2.30 -8.31 14.76
C SER A 15 3.23 -9.09 13.82
N PRO A 16 2.91 -9.28 12.52
CA PRO A 16 3.84 -9.88 11.56
C PRO A 16 5.13 -9.08 11.37
N LEU A 17 5.06 -7.74 11.32
CA LEU A 17 6.25 -6.88 11.15
C LEU A 17 7.28 -7.05 12.27
N LEU A 18 6.82 -7.36 13.49
CA LEU A 18 7.68 -7.57 14.65
C LEU A 18 8.04 -9.05 14.89
N SER A 19 7.50 -9.96 14.07
CA SER A 19 7.69 -11.40 14.22
C SER A 19 8.57 -11.95 13.09
N SER A 20 9.20 -13.10 13.31
CA SER A 20 9.89 -13.84 12.23
C SER A 20 8.91 -14.41 11.20
N ASP A 21 7.62 -14.50 11.54
CA ASP A 21 6.55 -14.89 10.63
C ASP A 21 6.12 -13.71 9.74
N GLN A 22 6.67 -13.69 8.52
CA GLN A 22 6.39 -12.69 7.48
C GLN A 22 5.36 -13.21 6.46
N THR A 23 4.37 -14.01 6.91
CA THR A 23 3.34 -14.54 6.02
C THR A 23 2.55 -13.40 5.35
N PRO A 24 2.49 -13.33 4.01
CA PRO A 24 1.69 -12.35 3.30
C PRO A 24 0.20 -12.48 3.62
N PHE A 25 -0.48 -11.36 3.79
CA PHE A 25 -1.93 -11.35 4.00
C PHE A 25 -2.59 -10.23 3.19
N GLN A 26 -3.88 -10.40 2.91
CA GLN A 26 -4.70 -9.42 2.20
C GLN A 26 -5.83 -8.95 3.12
N ILE A 27 -6.04 -7.64 3.17
CA ILE A 27 -7.12 -7.01 3.94
C ILE A 27 -8.04 -6.30 2.98
N PHE A 28 -9.32 -6.65 3.01
CA PHE A 28 -10.38 -5.81 2.45
C PHE A 28 -10.99 -4.99 3.58
N PHE A 29 -10.74 -3.69 3.57
CA PHE A 29 -11.20 -2.78 4.62
C PHE A 29 -12.28 -1.85 4.09
N THR A 30 -13.50 -2.02 4.61
CA THR A 30 -14.67 -1.21 4.22
C THR A 30 -15.29 -0.53 5.43
N ALA A 31 -15.81 0.67 5.21
CA ALA A 31 -16.54 1.46 6.20
C ALA A 31 -17.38 2.52 5.48
N SER A 32 -18.39 3.07 6.14
CA SER A 32 -19.12 4.23 5.63
C SER A 32 -18.22 5.47 5.49
N ALA A 33 -18.69 6.47 4.74
CA ALA A 33 -18.00 7.76 4.62
C ALA A 33 -17.84 8.42 6.00
N GLY A 34 -16.72 9.11 6.21
CA GLY A 34 -16.44 9.80 7.47
C GLY A 34 -15.96 8.91 8.64
N CYS A 35 -15.93 7.58 8.49
CA CYS A 35 -15.48 6.67 9.56
C CYS A 35 -13.96 6.62 9.81
N GLY A 36 -13.20 7.56 9.23
CA GLY A 36 -11.75 7.64 9.44
C GLY A 36 -10.92 6.58 8.70
N LYS A 37 -11.38 6.10 7.54
CA LYS A 37 -10.59 5.14 6.73
C LYS A 37 -9.24 5.71 6.30
N THR A 38 -9.24 6.96 5.84
CA THR A 38 -8.04 7.71 5.47
C THR A 38 -7.03 7.75 6.61
N PHE A 39 -7.49 8.01 7.85
CA PHE A 39 -6.63 8.00 9.03
C PHE A 39 -5.94 6.63 9.22
N VAL A 40 -6.69 5.54 9.11
CA VAL A 40 -6.14 4.18 9.23
C VAL A 40 -5.13 3.91 8.12
N ILE A 41 -5.44 4.28 6.87
CA ILE A 41 -4.54 4.11 5.73
C ILE A 41 -3.23 4.86 5.95
N THR A 42 -3.28 6.14 6.34
CA THR A 42 -2.09 6.94 6.63
C THR A 42 -1.26 6.31 7.74
N PHE A 43 -1.89 5.84 8.81
CA PHE A 43 -1.19 5.21 9.93
C PHE A 43 -0.53 3.88 9.52
N LEU A 44 -1.19 3.09 8.67
CA LEU A 44 -0.60 1.87 8.09
C LEU A 44 0.65 2.22 7.25
N MET A 45 0.59 3.26 6.42
CA MET A 45 1.75 3.72 5.64
C MET A 45 2.92 4.10 6.55
N GLU A 46 2.65 4.83 7.63
CA GLU A 46 3.67 5.23 8.61
C GLU A 46 4.29 4.01 9.30
N ILE A 47 3.48 3.06 9.77
CA ILE A 47 3.95 1.80 10.37
C ILE A 47 4.89 1.07 9.40
N TYR A 48 4.45 0.82 8.16
CA TYR A 48 5.28 0.08 7.20
C TYR A 48 6.55 0.83 6.83
N ASN A 49 6.50 2.16 6.68
CA ASN A 49 7.71 2.94 6.39
C ASN A 49 8.68 2.99 7.57
N HIS A 50 8.18 2.96 8.81
CA HIS A 50 9.00 3.01 10.02
C HIS A 50 9.66 1.67 10.35
N TYR A 51 8.90 0.57 10.24
CA TYR A 51 9.37 -0.77 10.63
C TYR A 51 10.02 -1.55 9.49
N THR A 52 9.95 -1.07 8.25
CA THR A 52 10.70 -1.68 7.15
C THR A 52 12.05 -0.99 7.00
N ASP A 53 13.12 -1.76 7.16
CA ASP A 53 14.45 -1.32 6.72
C ASP A 53 14.48 -1.26 5.19
N ASN A 54 14.50 -0.02 4.66
CA ASN A 54 14.55 0.25 3.23
C ASN A 54 15.92 0.76 2.77
N GLU A 55 16.99 0.51 3.53
CA GLU A 55 18.36 0.97 3.24
C GLU A 55 18.45 2.51 3.05
N GLY A 56 17.45 3.27 3.53
CA GLY A 56 17.36 4.72 3.37
C GLY A 56 16.90 5.22 1.98
N TYR A 57 16.57 4.33 1.03
CA TYR A 57 16.38 4.73 -0.38
C TYR A 57 14.92 4.87 -0.83
N CYS A 58 13.96 4.17 -0.22
CA CYS A 58 12.60 4.10 -0.77
C CYS A 58 11.52 3.90 0.30
N HIS A 59 10.32 4.43 0.06
CA HIS A 59 9.13 4.09 0.86
C HIS A 59 8.78 2.62 0.68
N ALA A 60 8.47 1.91 1.77
CA ALA A 60 8.01 0.51 1.75
C ALA A 60 6.61 0.34 1.14
N CYS A 61 5.89 1.44 0.98
CA CYS A 61 4.51 1.44 0.52
C CYS A 61 4.39 1.82 -0.97
N ILE A 62 3.46 1.19 -1.67
CA ILE A 62 2.79 1.76 -2.85
C ILE A 62 1.38 2.11 -2.40
N THR A 63 0.97 3.36 -2.60
CA THR A 63 -0.39 3.82 -2.29
C THR A 63 -1.03 4.46 -3.51
N GLY A 64 -2.28 4.10 -3.75
CA GLY A 64 -3.02 4.67 -4.86
C GLY A 64 -4.52 4.50 -4.74
N ALA A 65 -5.22 5.16 -5.66
CA ALA A 65 -6.66 5.05 -5.77
C ALA A 65 -7.09 5.01 -7.24
N SER A 66 -8.34 4.65 -7.48
CA SER A 66 -8.90 4.61 -8.84
C SER A 66 -8.93 5.99 -9.52
N ALA A 67 -9.19 7.06 -8.76
CA ALA A 67 -9.31 8.44 -9.24
C ALA A 67 -8.25 9.36 -8.62
N GLY A 68 -7.79 10.37 -9.39
CA GLY A 68 -6.72 11.28 -8.95
C GLY A 68 -7.03 12.07 -7.67
N LYS A 69 -8.28 12.51 -7.48
CA LYS A 69 -8.68 13.21 -6.25
C LYS A 69 -8.65 12.29 -5.02
N ALA A 70 -9.08 11.04 -5.17
CA ALA A 70 -9.03 10.05 -4.10
C ALA A 70 -7.58 9.68 -3.76
N ALA A 71 -6.74 9.49 -4.78
CA ALA A 71 -5.33 9.18 -4.59
C ALA A 71 -4.60 10.31 -3.83
N ALA A 72 -4.88 11.56 -4.19
CA ALA A 72 -4.32 12.72 -3.49
C ALA A 72 -4.72 12.78 -2.01
N ALA A 73 -5.92 12.31 -1.64
CA ALA A 73 -6.41 12.32 -0.26
C ALA A 73 -5.62 11.38 0.69
N ILE A 74 -4.91 10.39 0.14
CA ILE A 74 -4.03 9.46 0.87
C ILE A 74 -2.55 9.66 0.52
N SER A 75 -2.19 10.82 -0.06
CA SER A 75 -0.83 11.10 -0.55
C SER A 75 -0.30 10.03 -1.52
N GLY A 76 -1.21 9.41 -2.28
CA GLY A 76 -0.92 8.36 -3.26
C GLY A 76 -0.98 8.86 -4.70
N THR A 77 -0.92 7.91 -5.64
CA THR A 77 -1.03 8.17 -7.08
C THR A 77 -2.14 7.34 -7.71
N PRO A 78 -2.76 7.78 -8.82
CA PRO A 78 -3.74 6.94 -9.51
C PRO A 78 -3.15 5.56 -9.85
N VAL A 79 -3.92 4.48 -9.65
CA VAL A 79 -3.42 3.10 -9.82
C VAL A 79 -2.77 2.89 -11.20
N HIS A 80 -3.39 3.37 -12.27
CA HIS A 80 -2.83 3.25 -13.63
C HIS A 80 -1.47 3.94 -13.76
N THR A 81 -1.27 5.08 -13.09
CA THR A 81 0.01 5.79 -13.04
C THR A 81 1.03 5.06 -12.16
N ALA A 82 0.61 4.62 -10.97
CA ALA A 82 1.46 3.93 -9.99
C ALA A 82 2.10 2.65 -10.56
N TYR A 83 1.31 1.88 -11.31
CA TYR A 83 1.74 0.62 -11.92
C TYR A 83 2.20 0.77 -13.37
N LYS A 84 2.20 1.99 -13.93
CA LYS A 84 2.48 2.24 -15.36
C LYS A 84 1.62 1.36 -16.28
N ILE A 85 0.38 1.08 -15.88
CA ILE A 85 -0.57 0.29 -16.66
C ILE A 85 -1.33 1.25 -17.57
N SER A 86 -1.04 1.19 -18.87
CA SER A 86 -1.91 1.82 -19.86
C SER A 86 -3.25 1.07 -19.90
N LEU A 87 -4.36 1.80 -19.76
CA LEU A 87 -5.74 1.28 -19.89
C LEU A 87 -5.97 0.50 -21.20
N SER A 88 -5.13 0.71 -22.22
CA SER A 88 -5.31 0.13 -23.55
C SER A 88 -4.60 -1.21 -23.80
N ARG A 89 -3.80 -1.75 -22.87
CA ARG A 89 -3.11 -3.04 -23.08
C ARG A 89 -2.93 -3.80 -21.77
N LEU A 90 -3.66 -4.89 -21.61
CA LEU A 90 -3.22 -6.02 -20.77
C LEU A 90 -1.84 -6.44 -21.27
N LEU A 91 -0.81 -6.03 -20.54
CA LEU A 91 0.59 -6.18 -20.93
C LEU A 91 0.92 -7.67 -21.07
N ARG A 92 1.10 -8.13 -22.30
CA ARG A 92 1.84 -9.37 -22.57
C ARG A 92 3.20 -9.25 -21.88
N LEU A 93 3.59 -10.28 -21.14
CA LEU A 93 4.83 -10.39 -20.35
C LEU A 93 6.09 -10.26 -21.23
N GLN A 94 6.38 -9.05 -21.69
CA GLN A 94 7.64 -8.70 -22.35
C GLN A 94 8.72 -8.56 -21.26
N SER A 95 9.95 -9.00 -21.55
CA SER A 95 11.06 -9.03 -20.59
C SER A 95 11.35 -7.66 -19.96
N GLU A 96 11.20 -6.59 -20.74
CA GLU A 96 11.38 -5.21 -20.28
C GLU A 96 10.33 -4.80 -19.24
N ALA A 97 9.05 -5.08 -19.50
CA ALA A 97 7.96 -4.80 -18.55
C ALA A 97 8.15 -5.58 -17.24
N ALA A 98 8.56 -6.85 -17.33
CA ALA A 98 8.88 -7.65 -16.14
C ALA A 98 10.02 -7.03 -15.33
N GLN A 99 11.05 -6.49 -15.98
CA GLN A 99 12.15 -5.82 -15.30
C GLN A 99 11.73 -4.51 -14.64
N GLN A 100 10.88 -3.71 -15.30
CA GLN A 100 10.31 -2.50 -14.71
C GLN A 100 9.52 -2.80 -13.43
N TYR A 101 8.71 -3.86 -13.43
CA TYR A 101 7.98 -4.29 -12.23
C TYR A 101 8.91 -4.81 -11.13
N ARG A 102 9.95 -5.60 -11.46
CA ARG A 102 10.95 -6.02 -10.45
C ARG A 102 11.59 -4.83 -9.76
N THR A 103 11.97 -3.80 -10.52
CA THR A 103 12.52 -2.56 -9.94
C THR A 103 11.49 -1.82 -9.10
N LEU A 104 10.24 -1.71 -9.58
CA LEU A 104 9.16 -1.02 -8.86
C LEU A 104 8.84 -1.68 -7.51
N PHE A 105 8.86 -3.01 -7.44
CA PHE A 105 8.47 -3.77 -6.25
C PHE A 105 9.65 -4.18 -5.35
N LYS A 106 10.91 -3.98 -5.77
CA LYS A 106 12.11 -4.47 -5.06
C LYS A 106 12.10 -4.21 -3.55
N TYR A 107 11.68 -3.01 -3.16
CA TYR A 107 11.66 -2.55 -1.76
C TYR A 107 10.26 -2.35 -1.20
N LYS A 108 9.22 -2.85 -1.89
CA LYS A 108 7.83 -2.65 -1.49
C LYS A 108 7.37 -3.81 -0.62
N LYS A 109 6.87 -3.51 0.56
CA LYS A 109 6.30 -4.48 1.52
C LYS A 109 4.79 -4.46 1.54
N VAL A 110 4.17 -3.33 1.21
CA VAL A 110 2.72 -3.18 1.22
C VAL A 110 2.23 -2.41 0.00
N ILE A 111 1.07 -2.85 -0.48
CA ILE A 111 0.28 -2.18 -1.51
C ILE A 111 -1.04 -1.78 -0.86
N ILE A 112 -1.38 -0.50 -0.93
CA ILE A 112 -2.66 0.03 -0.44
C ILE A 112 -3.40 0.66 -1.61
N ILE A 113 -4.65 0.24 -1.80
CA ILE A 113 -5.54 0.74 -2.84
C ILE A 113 -6.81 1.27 -2.16
N ASP A 114 -7.09 2.57 -2.31
CA ASP A 114 -8.31 3.25 -1.83
C ASP A 114 -9.35 3.46 -2.96
#